data_AF-A0A227J5U4-F1
#
_entry.id   AF-A0A227J5U4-F1
#
_cell.length_a   1.000
_cell.length_b   1.000
_cell.length_c   1.000
_cell.angle_alpha   90.00
_cell.angle_beta   90.00
_cell.angle_gamma   90.00
#
_symmetry.space_group_name_H-M   'P 1'
#
loop_
_entity.id
_entity.type
_entity.pdbx_description
1 polymer ?
#
loop_
_entity_poly.entity_id
_entity_poly.type
_entity_poly.pdbx_seq_one_letter_code
_entity_poly.pdbx_strand_id
1 'polypeptide(L)'
;WLTRNKWWETVLLLVLTFSFFRPGFWWDMLYPAKVLSPGVEIAQITENLNVGESIELRVAGQNLEGEYVEKTVRLPFEDRATTAEERISSMGLMLTENDGKMVVDMVEFG
;
A
#
# COMPACT_ATOMS: atom_id res chain seq x y z
N TRP A 1 -16.60 49.11 18.00
CA TRP A 1 -17.16 48.95 16.65
C TRP A 1 -17.34 47.45 16.41
N LEU A 2 -18.54 46.92 16.63
CA LEU A 2 -18.83 45.49 16.56
C LEU A 2 -19.26 45.18 15.12
N THR A 3 -18.32 44.74 14.28
CA THR A 3 -18.62 44.35 12.91
C THR A 3 -19.61 43.20 12.93
N ARG A 4 -20.72 43.39 12.24
CA ARG A 4 -21.81 42.42 12.08
C ARG A 4 -21.29 41.22 11.29
N ASN A 5 -20.72 40.25 12.00
CA ASN A 5 -20.23 38.99 11.44
C ASN A 5 -21.44 38.22 10.90
N LYS A 6 -21.46 37.89 9.60
CA LYS A 6 -22.51 37.05 9.03
C LYS A 6 -22.29 35.64 9.55
N TRP A 7 -23.36 34.94 9.91
CA TRP A 7 -23.27 33.57 10.42
C TRP A 7 -22.41 32.63 9.54
N TRP A 8 -22.41 32.86 8.22
CA TRP A 8 -21.55 32.19 7.26
C TRP A 8 -20.04 32.43 7.45
N GLU A 9 -19.61 33.62 7.88
CA GLU A 9 -18.20 33.91 8.17
C GLU A 9 -17.74 33.13 9.42
N THR A 10 -18.60 33.01 10.43
CA THR A 10 -18.33 32.17 11.61
C THR A 10 -18.19 30.70 11.22
N VAL A 11 -19.09 30.18 10.37
CA VAL A 11 -19.00 28.80 9.86
C VAL A 11 -17.72 28.60 9.04
N LEU A 12 -17.36 29.55 8.18
CA LEU A 12 -16.15 29.47 7.35
C LEU A 12 -14.88 29.49 8.21
N LEU A 13 -14.83 30.36 9.23
CA LEU A 13 -13.73 30.38 10.19
C LEU A 13 -13.64 29.07 10.98
N LEU A 14 -14.76 28.46 11.38
CA LEU A 14 -14.76 27.15 12.05
C LEU A 14 -14.23 26.04 11.12
N VAL A 15 -14.60 26.03 9.84
CA VAL A 15 -14.09 25.06 8.85
C VAL A 15 -12.59 25.24 8.63
N LEU A 16 -12.11 26.47 8.46
CA LEU A 16 -10.68 26.75 8.32
C LEU A 16 -9.89 26.34 9.57
N THR A 17 -10.44 26.63 10.75
CA THR A 17 -9.84 26.24 12.03
C THR A 17 -9.77 24.72 12.15
N PHE A 18 -10.86 24.00 11.84
CA PHE A 18 -10.87 22.53 11.81
C PHE A 18 -9.85 21.95 10.83
N SER A 19 -9.72 22.53 9.64
CA SER A 19 -8.73 22.09 8.64
C SER A 19 -7.28 22.35 9.10
N PHE A 20 -6.99 23.42 9.84
CA PHE A 20 -5.66 23.66 10.40
C PHE A 20 -5.33 22.77 11.61
N PHE A 21 -6.31 22.49 12.48
CA PHE A 21 -6.11 21.63 13.65
C PHE A 21 -6.16 20.13 13.30
N ARG A 22 -6.86 19.75 12.23
CA ARG A 22 -7.00 18.37 11.79
C ARG A 22 -6.89 18.23 10.26
N PRO A 23 -5.75 18.64 9.66
CA PRO A 23 -5.53 18.40 8.23
C PRO A 23 -5.55 16.90 7.90
N GLY A 24 -5.21 16.06 8.87
CA GLY A 24 -5.29 14.60 8.77
C GLY A 24 -6.69 14.05 8.47
N PHE A 25 -7.77 14.77 8.81
CA PHE A 25 -9.14 14.34 8.49
C PHE A 25 -9.39 14.27 6.97
N TRP A 26 -8.82 15.21 6.23
CA TRP A 26 -8.91 15.24 4.77
C TRP A 26 -7.98 14.20 4.14
N TRP A 27 -6.80 14.01 4.70
CA TRP A 27 -5.85 12.99 4.24
C TRP A 27 -6.38 11.56 4.42
N ASP A 28 -7.03 11.27 5.54
CA ASP A 28 -7.64 9.97 5.83
C ASP A 28 -8.80 9.64 4.88
N MET A 29 -9.57 10.66 4.45
CA MET A 29 -10.62 10.52 3.45
C MET A 29 -10.08 10.23 2.04
N LEU A 30 -8.92 10.81 1.69
CA LEU A 30 -8.33 10.69 0.36
C LEU A 30 -7.47 9.42 0.19
N TYR A 31 -6.81 8.96 1.25
CA TYR A 31 -5.92 7.80 1.22
C TYR A 31 -6.45 6.71 2.16
N PRO A 32 -7.33 5.82 1.67
CA PRO A 32 -7.87 4.75 2.48
C PRO A 32 -6.76 3.87 3.08
N ALA A 33 -7.02 3.32 4.26
CA ALA A 33 -6.09 2.44 4.94
C ALA A 33 -5.72 1.24 4.05
N LYS A 34 -4.42 0.88 4.05
CA LYS A 34 -3.91 -0.28 3.31
C LYS A 34 -4.55 -1.55 3.86
N VAL A 35 -5.15 -2.36 2.99
CA VAL A 35 -5.76 -3.63 3.36
C VAL A 35 -4.66 -4.69 3.43
N LEU A 36 -4.53 -5.35 4.59
CA LEU A 36 -3.67 -6.52 4.75
C LEU A 36 -4.44 -7.74 4.26
N SER A 37 -3.96 -8.33 3.18
CA SER A 37 -4.54 -9.55 2.61
C SER A 37 -3.58 -10.74 2.76
N PRO A 38 -4.11 -11.98 2.82
CA PRO A 38 -3.31 -13.19 2.76
C PRO A 38 -2.37 -13.23 1.56
N GLY A 39 -1.16 -13.75 1.76
CA GLY A 39 -0.19 -13.90 0.69
C GLY A 39 -0.71 -14.76 -0.48
N VAL A 40 -1.57 -15.75 -0.23
CA VAL A 40 -2.15 -16.63 -1.26
C VAL A 40 -2.99 -15.87 -2.30
N GLU A 41 -3.50 -14.70 -1.93
CA GLU A 41 -4.28 -13.85 -2.84
C GLU A 41 -3.40 -12.86 -3.61
N ILE A 42 -2.07 -12.93 -3.49
CA ILE A 42 -1.15 -11.98 -4.13
C ILE A 42 -1.35 -11.90 -5.64
N ALA A 43 -1.61 -13.02 -6.30
CA ALA A 43 -1.88 -13.04 -7.74
C ALA A 43 -3.15 -12.25 -8.08
N GLN A 44 -4.24 -12.46 -7.33
CA GLN A 44 -5.51 -11.76 -7.54
C GLN A 44 -5.40 -10.26 -7.23
N ILE A 45 -4.70 -9.91 -6.14
CA ILE A 45 -4.48 -8.52 -5.74
C ILE A 45 -3.64 -7.82 -6.81
N THR A 46 -2.55 -8.46 -7.23
CA THR A 46 -1.64 -7.90 -8.24
C THR A 46 -2.31 -7.75 -9.59
N GLU A 47 -3.27 -8.61 -9.95
CA GLU A 47 -4.10 -8.47 -11.16
C GLU A 47 -5.03 -7.24 -11.12
N ASN A 48 -5.63 -6.98 -9.94
CA ASN A 48 -6.56 -5.87 -9.75
C ASN A 48 -5.88 -4.50 -9.60
N LEU A 49 -4.55 -4.45 -9.42
CA LEU A 49 -3.82 -3.19 -9.33
C LEU A 49 -3.70 -2.50 -10.69
N ASN A 50 -3.78 -1.17 -10.70
CA ASN A 50 -3.59 -0.39 -11.92
C ASN A 50 -2.11 -0.31 -12.28
N VAL A 51 -1.84 -0.15 -13.58
CA VAL A 51 -0.49 0.06 -14.12
C VAL A 51 0.14 1.30 -13.46
N GLY A 52 1.33 1.14 -12.89
CA GLY A 52 2.06 2.19 -12.15
C GLY A 52 1.83 2.22 -10.64
N GLU A 53 0.92 1.39 -10.10
CA GLU A 53 0.82 1.18 -8.66
C GLU A 53 1.92 0.25 -8.13
N SER A 54 2.26 0.38 -6.86
CA SER A 54 3.27 -0.45 -6.20
C SER A 54 2.61 -1.30 -5.14
N ILE A 55 2.92 -2.60 -5.11
CA ILE A 55 2.46 -3.49 -4.04
C ILE A 55 3.47 -3.52 -2.90
N GLU A 56 2.96 -3.54 -1.67
CA GLU A 56 3.78 -3.72 -0.47
C GLU A 56 3.63 -5.16 0.02
N LEU A 57 4.75 -5.87 0.10
CA LEU A 57 4.82 -7.24 0.56
C LEU A 57 5.52 -7.30 1.91
N ARG A 58 4.92 -8.05 2.84
CA ARG A 58 5.51 -8.37 4.14
C ARG A 58 6.06 -9.78 4.06
N VAL A 59 7.38 -9.89 4.02
CA VAL A 59 8.10 -11.16 3.92
C VAL A 59 8.80 -11.47 5.24
N ALA A 60 8.71 -12.72 5.68
CA ALA A 60 9.35 -13.19 6.90
C ALA A 60 10.29 -14.35 6.57
N GLY A 61 11.50 -14.32 7.12
CA GLY A 61 12.53 -15.31 6.82
C GLY A 61 13.72 -15.21 7.75
N GLN A 62 14.70 -16.08 7.57
CA GLN A 62 15.95 -16.04 8.33
C GLN A 62 16.96 -15.12 7.64
N ASN A 63 17.62 -14.24 8.38
CA ASN A 63 18.72 -13.44 7.86
C ASN A 63 20.03 -14.27 7.80
N LEU A 64 21.10 -13.66 7.28
CA LEU A 64 22.42 -14.31 7.17
C LEU A 64 23.03 -14.71 8.52
N GLU A 65 22.52 -14.15 9.62
CA GLU A 65 22.98 -14.36 10.99
C GLU A 65 22.16 -15.44 11.72
N GLY A 66 21.17 -16.04 11.06
CA GLY A 66 20.32 -17.08 11.66
C GLY A 66 19.11 -16.54 12.43
N GLU A 67 18.91 -15.23 12.48
CA GLU A 67 17.78 -14.59 13.16
C GLU A 67 16.54 -14.53 12.26
N TYR A 68 15.38 -14.80 12.85
CA TYR A 68 14.11 -14.66 12.15
C TYR A 68 13.73 -13.18 12.08
N VAL A 69 13.67 -12.64 10.86
CA VAL A 69 13.38 -11.25 10.59
C VAL A 69 12.19 -11.12 9.65
N GLU A 70 11.44 -10.05 9.85
CA GLU A 70 10.34 -9.67 8.99
C GLU A 70 10.64 -8.33 8.33
N LYS A 71 10.38 -8.24 7.02
CA LYS A 71 10.65 -7.04 6.23
C LYS A 71 9.44 -6.71 5.37
N THR A 72 9.07 -5.44 5.39
CA THR A 72 8.09 -4.90 4.43
C THR A 72 8.87 -4.29 3.28
N VAL A 73 8.66 -4.81 2.08
CA VAL A 73 9.27 -4.32 0.84
C VAL A 73 8.20 -3.79 -0.08
N ARG A 74 8.49 -2.69 -0.76
CA ARG A 74 7.65 -2.15 -1.82
C ARG A 74 8.28 -2.51 -3.15
N LEU A 75 7.53 -3.19 -3.99
CA LEU A 75 8.02 -3.68 -5.26
C LEU A 75 7.16 -3.08 -6.38
N PRO A 76 7.75 -2.27 -7.27
CA PRO A 76 7.08 -1.85 -8.49
C PRO A 76 7.05 -3.03 -9.48
N PHE A 77 5.99 -3.11 -10.27
CA PHE A 77 5.93 -4.03 -11.42
C PHE A 77 6.03 -3.23 -12.72
N GLU A 78 6.47 -3.87 -13.79
CA GLU A 78 6.64 -3.22 -15.09
C GLU A 78 5.28 -2.91 -15.74
N ASP A 79 5.17 -1.76 -16.42
CA ASP A 79 3.93 -1.33 -17.07
C ASP A 79 3.43 -2.28 -18.18
N ARG A 80 4.33 -3.11 -18.71
CA ARG A 80 4.06 -4.09 -19.78
C ARG A 80 3.48 -5.41 -19.26
N ALA A 81 3.49 -5.65 -17.96
CA ALA A 81 3.04 -6.91 -17.38
C ALA A 81 1.50 -6.96 -17.32
N THR A 82 0.92 -7.86 -18.12
CA THR A 82 -0.54 -7.91 -18.32
C THR A 82 -1.20 -8.93 -17.38
N THR A 83 -0.51 -10.01 -17.04
CA THR A 83 -1.00 -11.05 -16.12
C THR A 83 -0.38 -10.93 -14.72
N ALA A 84 -1.04 -11.52 -13.72
CA ALA A 84 -0.54 -11.56 -12.34
C ALA A 84 0.85 -12.22 -12.22
N GLU A 85 1.06 -13.35 -12.91
CA GLU A 85 2.34 -14.06 -12.90
C GLU A 85 3.45 -13.25 -13.58
N GLU A 86 3.16 -12.59 -14.70
CA GLU A 86 4.13 -11.68 -15.34
C GLU A 86 4.48 -10.52 -14.41
N ARG A 87 3.51 -9.94 -13.69
CA ARG A 87 3.78 -8.84 -12.74
C ARG A 87 4.67 -9.29 -11.60
N ILE A 88 4.39 -10.47 -11.01
CA ILE A 88 5.18 -11.05 -9.93
C ILE A 88 6.60 -11.40 -10.41
N SER A 89 6.71 -11.98 -11.60
CA SER A 89 7.99 -12.30 -12.23
C SER A 89 8.82 -11.04 -12.56
N SER A 90 8.18 -9.98 -13.07
CA SER A 90 8.79 -8.67 -13.30
C SER A 90 9.31 -8.01 -12.01
N MET A 91 8.77 -8.36 -10.85
CA MET A 91 9.28 -7.92 -9.55
C MET A 91 10.50 -8.73 -9.08
N GLY A 92 10.96 -9.69 -9.89
CA GLY A 92 12.06 -10.60 -9.57
C GLY A 92 11.68 -11.68 -8.55
N LEU A 93 10.38 -11.98 -8.39
CA LEU A 93 9.91 -12.97 -7.43
C LEU A 93 9.37 -14.20 -8.14
N MET A 94 9.81 -15.38 -7.70
CA MET A 94 9.11 -16.64 -7.98
C MET A 94 8.46 -17.13 -6.70
N LEU A 95 7.14 -17.27 -6.74
CA LEU A 95 6.31 -17.64 -5.61
C LEU A 95 5.60 -18.96 -5.89
N THR A 96 5.58 -19.85 -4.91
CA THR A 96 4.82 -21.10 -4.95
C THR A 96 3.91 -21.19 -3.73
N GLU A 97 2.70 -21.70 -3.93
CA GLU A 97 1.81 -22.03 -2.84
C GLU A 97 2.22 -23.39 -2.22
N ASN A 98 2.48 -23.39 -0.92
CA ASN A 98 2.76 -24.59 -0.14
C ASN A 98 1.91 -24.57 1.14
N ASP A 99 1.01 -25.55 1.29
CA ASP A 99 0.18 -25.74 2.48
C ASP A 99 -0.60 -24.47 2.89
N GLY A 100 -1.16 -23.75 1.90
CA GLY A 100 -1.91 -22.50 2.12
C GLY A 100 -1.04 -21.29 2.49
N LYS A 101 0.27 -21.35 2.26
CA LYS A 101 1.22 -20.23 2.42
C LYS A 101 1.92 -19.97 1.10
N MET A 102 2.15 -18.69 0.79
CA MET A 102 3.06 -18.35 -0.30
C MET A 102 4.49 -18.39 0.18
N VAL A 103 5.32 -19.16 -0.52
CA VAL A 103 6.75 -19.30 -0.28
C VAL A 103 7.50 -18.64 -1.44
N VAL A 104 8.52 -17.85 -1.11
CA VAL A 104 9.44 -17.30 -2.11
C VAL A 104 10.47 -18.38 -2.43
N ASP A 105 10.43 -18.94 -3.63
CA ASP A 105 11.39 -19.97 -4.07
C ASP A 105 12.70 -19.35 -4.54
N MET A 106 12.59 -18.31 -5.38
CA MET A 106 13.74 -17.66 -5.98
C MET A 106 13.50 -16.16 -6.08
N VAL A 107 14.56 -15.40 -5.81
CA VAL A 107 14.62 -13.97 -6.06
C VAL A 107 15.61 -13.74 -7.20
N GLU A 108 15.12 -13.25 -8.32
CA GLU A 108 15.94 -12.80 -9.44
C GLU A 108 16.28 -11.33 -9.24
N PHE A 109 17.56 -10.99 -9.35
CA PHE A 109 18.04 -9.61 -9.30
C PHE A 109 18.36 -9.18 -10.73
N GLY A 110 17.51 -8.34 -11.33
CA GLY A 110 17.63 -7.82 -12.69
C GLY A 110 17.52 -6.31 -12.74
#